data_AF-A0A142FVZ2-F1
#
_entry.id   AF-A0A142FVZ2-F1
#
_cell.length_a   1.000
_cell.length_b   1.000
_cell.length_c   1.000
_cell.angle_alpha   90.00
_cell.angle_beta   90.00
_cell.angle_gamma   90.00
#
_symmetry.space_group_name_H-M   'P 1'
#
loop_
_entity.id
_entity.type
_entity.pdbx_description
1 polymer ?
#
loop_
_entity_poly.entity_id
_entity_poly.type
_entity_poly.pdbx_seq_one_letter_code
_entity_poly.pdbx_strand_id
1 'polypeptide(L)'
;MLSERFYTVQDGRIVITAPQASHFAKEIAGDFNPIHDPDARRFCVPGDLLFAIVVGRFGLSENMTFRFRNLLGAEIPLEFRETGEDTIEVCDEAGKVYLEVSRSGAVIRDEQVIDDFTRAYVAASGKNFPHTLKPLMESHGVMFNPDRPMVMYESMSVALKKSDNLQPELELNKADLEVAGKRGNVTLSYHLMSGGSSVGEVSKRLMLGGLREYCPEAMAGIVEEFYRLKARGTRLGMENAD
;
A
#
# COMPACT_ATOMS: atom_id res chain seq x y z
N MET A 1 -5.51 -17.18 -2.21
CA MET A 1 -5.82 -15.87 -1.60
C MET A 1 -4.90 -15.58 -0.42
N LEU A 2 -4.40 -14.36 -0.35
CA LEU A 2 -3.80 -13.75 0.84
C LEU A 2 -4.77 -13.88 2.02
N SER A 3 -4.52 -14.91 2.83
CA SER A 3 -5.45 -15.61 3.73
C SER A 3 -5.78 -14.89 5.06
N GLU A 4 -6.62 -15.54 5.88
CA GLU A 4 -6.88 -15.33 7.33
C GLU A 4 -5.63 -15.14 8.23
N ARG A 5 -4.42 -15.29 7.68
CA ARG A 5 -3.17 -15.05 8.41
C ARG A 5 -2.90 -13.56 8.66
N PHE A 6 -3.54 -12.65 7.93
CA PHE A 6 -3.28 -11.21 8.03
C PHE A 6 -4.40 -10.41 8.69
N TYR A 7 -5.50 -11.07 9.04
CA TYR A 7 -6.62 -10.50 9.76
C TYR A 7 -7.45 -11.62 10.38
N THR A 8 -8.26 -11.29 11.38
CA THR A 8 -9.19 -12.24 11.99
C THR A 8 -10.61 -11.69 11.87
N VAL A 9 -11.60 -12.58 11.73
CA VAL A 9 -13.01 -12.20 11.79
C VAL A 9 -13.49 -12.38 13.23
N GLN A 10 -13.94 -11.29 13.87
CA GLN A 10 -14.54 -11.29 15.21
C GLN A 10 -15.91 -10.63 15.11
N ASP A 11 -16.97 -11.35 15.52
CA ASP A 11 -18.35 -10.87 15.44
C ASP A 11 -18.74 -10.33 14.05
N GLY A 12 -18.27 -11.00 12.98
CA GLY A 12 -18.50 -10.61 11.60
C GLY A 12 -17.67 -9.41 11.11
N ARG A 13 -16.80 -8.85 11.95
CA ARG A 13 -15.92 -7.72 11.63
C ARG A 13 -14.48 -8.15 11.42
N ILE A 14 -13.77 -7.41 10.58
CA ILE A 14 -12.35 -7.65 10.33
C ILE A 14 -11.51 -6.93 11.39
N VAL A 15 -10.65 -7.68 12.08
CA VAL A 15 -9.73 -7.15 13.09
C VAL A 15 -8.31 -7.49 12.65
N ILE A 16 -7.42 -6.50 12.67
CA ILE A 16 -6.03 -6.65 12.22
C ILE A 16 -5.11 -6.31 13.39
N THR A 17 -4.41 -7.31 13.92
CA THR A 17 -3.42 -7.08 14.98
C THR A 17 -2.14 -6.45 14.42
N ALA A 18 -1.36 -5.80 15.27
CA ALA A 18 -0.10 -5.18 14.85
C ALA A 18 0.90 -6.21 14.26
N PRO A 19 1.08 -7.42 14.83
CA PRO A 19 1.93 -8.45 14.23
C PRO A 19 1.44 -8.92 12.84
N GLN A 20 0.13 -9.12 12.66
CA GLN A 20 -0.43 -9.53 11.36
C GLN A 20 -0.16 -8.49 10.27
N ALA A 21 -0.41 -7.21 10.56
CA ALA A 21 -0.15 -6.12 9.63
C ALA A 21 1.36 -5.94 9.37
N SER A 22 2.21 -6.06 10.39
CA SER A 22 3.67 -6.01 10.21
C SER A 22 4.18 -7.15 9.34
N HIS A 23 3.65 -8.36 9.55
CA HIS A 23 4.02 -9.53 8.75
C HIS A 23 3.63 -9.34 7.28
N PHE A 24 2.43 -8.82 7.01
CA PHE A 24 2.02 -8.46 5.64
C PHE A 24 2.97 -7.43 5.01
N ALA A 25 3.25 -6.33 5.72
CA ALA A 25 4.11 -5.26 5.23
C ALA A 25 5.49 -5.80 4.80
N LYS A 26 6.13 -6.59 5.67
CA LYS A 26 7.51 -7.03 5.48
C LYS A 26 7.64 -8.20 4.51
N GLU A 27 6.82 -9.23 4.66
CA GLU A 27 6.98 -10.49 3.91
C GLU A 27 6.24 -10.48 2.57
N ILE A 28 5.14 -9.71 2.46
CA ILE A 28 4.35 -9.65 1.23
C ILE A 28 4.64 -8.36 0.46
N ALA A 29 4.55 -7.20 1.12
CA ALA A 29 4.78 -5.92 0.46
C ALA A 29 6.25 -5.58 0.28
N GLY A 30 7.14 -6.12 1.11
CA GLY A 30 8.52 -5.67 1.19
C GLY A 30 8.63 -4.23 1.68
N ASP A 31 7.63 -3.74 2.42
CA ASP A 31 7.58 -2.43 3.03
C ASP A 31 8.15 -2.51 4.47
N PHE A 32 9.29 -1.84 4.65
CA PHE A 32 10.03 -1.78 5.91
C PHE A 32 9.93 -0.41 6.58
N ASN A 33 8.91 0.38 6.22
CA ASN A 33 8.63 1.65 6.90
C ASN A 33 8.34 1.40 8.40
N PRO A 34 9.06 2.05 9.34
CA PRO A 34 8.90 1.81 10.77
C PRO A 34 7.50 1.99 11.32
N ILE A 35 6.61 2.72 10.63
CA ILE A 35 5.20 2.84 11.05
C ILE A 35 4.46 1.49 11.07
N HIS A 36 4.98 0.47 10.41
CA HIS A 36 4.44 -0.89 10.39
C HIS A 36 5.10 -1.83 11.42
N ASP A 37 6.03 -1.33 12.24
CA ASP A 37 6.60 -2.10 13.35
C ASP A 37 5.59 -2.19 14.50
N PRO A 38 5.34 -3.37 15.10
CA PRO A 38 4.29 -3.53 16.13
C PRO A 38 4.44 -2.57 17.32
N ASP A 39 5.68 -2.25 17.69
CA ASP A 39 6.03 -1.37 18.81
C ASP A 39 6.15 0.11 18.41
N ALA A 40 5.80 0.46 17.17
CA ALA A 40 5.88 1.83 16.69
C ALA A 40 4.91 2.72 17.47
N ARG A 41 5.43 3.85 17.99
CA ARG A 41 4.64 4.86 18.70
C ARG A 41 3.41 5.33 17.89
N ARG A 42 3.51 5.31 16.57
CA ARG A 42 2.42 5.62 15.63
C ARG A 42 2.26 4.46 14.65
N PHE A 43 1.91 3.30 15.17
CA PHE A 43 1.60 2.14 14.36
C PHE A 43 0.48 2.46 13.36
N CYS A 44 0.63 1.97 12.13
CA CYS A 44 -0.38 2.05 11.09
C CYS A 44 -0.49 0.70 10.37
N VAL A 45 -1.72 0.23 10.16
CA VAL A 45 -2.00 -0.89 9.26
C VAL A 45 -1.64 -0.48 7.82
N PRO A 46 -0.96 -1.32 7.03
CA PRO A 46 -0.66 -1.03 5.63
C PRO A 46 -1.92 -0.82 4.79
N GLY A 47 -1.95 0.26 4.00
CA GLY A 47 -3.06 0.50 3.05
C GLY A 47 -3.20 -0.63 2.02
N ASP A 48 -2.08 -1.21 1.61
CA ASP A 48 -2.03 -2.37 0.71
C ASP A 48 -2.74 -3.61 1.28
N LEU A 49 -2.79 -3.77 2.61
CA LEU A 49 -3.54 -4.84 3.26
C LEU A 49 -5.06 -4.58 3.17
N LEU A 50 -5.50 -3.34 3.39
CA LEU A 50 -6.91 -2.98 3.20
C LEU A 50 -7.34 -3.16 1.74
N PHE A 51 -6.49 -2.76 0.80
CA PHE A 51 -6.70 -3.04 -0.61
C PHE A 51 -6.87 -4.55 -0.88
N ALA A 52 -5.95 -5.39 -0.39
CA ALA A 52 -5.99 -6.84 -0.56
C ALA A 52 -7.27 -7.46 0.01
N ILE A 53 -7.72 -7.00 1.19
CA ILE A 53 -8.96 -7.47 1.83
C ILE A 53 -10.18 -7.08 0.99
N VAL A 54 -10.23 -5.84 0.48
CA VAL A 54 -11.36 -5.38 -0.35
C VAL A 54 -11.44 -6.20 -1.64
N VAL A 55 -10.36 -6.33 -2.40
CA VAL A 55 -10.41 -7.08 -3.67
C VAL A 55 -10.67 -8.57 -3.43
N GLY A 56 -10.18 -9.13 -2.32
CA GLY A 56 -10.49 -10.50 -1.91
C GLY A 56 -11.97 -10.71 -1.58
N ARG A 57 -12.61 -9.73 -0.94
CA ARG A 57 -14.01 -9.83 -0.52
C ARG A 57 -15.01 -9.49 -1.64
N PHE A 58 -14.71 -8.47 -2.43
CA PHE A 58 -15.66 -7.88 -3.38
C PHE A 58 -15.33 -8.18 -4.85
N GLY A 59 -14.19 -8.81 -5.11
CA GLY A 59 -13.67 -9.03 -6.45
C GLY A 59 -12.94 -7.80 -7.01
N LEU A 60 -12.37 -8.00 -8.19
CA LEU A 60 -11.61 -6.98 -8.91
C LEU A 60 -12.44 -6.45 -10.08
N SER A 61 -12.90 -5.21 -9.97
CA SER A 61 -13.65 -4.55 -11.06
C SER A 61 -12.71 -3.98 -12.13
N GLU A 62 -13.21 -3.87 -13.36
CA GLU A 62 -12.47 -3.27 -14.48
C GLU A 62 -11.91 -1.89 -14.11
N ASN A 63 -12.71 -1.05 -13.45
CA ASN A 63 -12.25 0.22 -12.92
C ASN A 63 -12.43 0.22 -11.41
N MET A 64 -11.38 0.51 -10.66
CA MET A 64 -11.44 0.72 -9.22
C MET A 64 -10.60 1.92 -8.82
N THR A 65 -11.07 2.72 -7.87
CA THR A 65 -10.29 3.79 -7.23
C THR A 65 -10.43 3.66 -5.73
N PHE A 66 -9.31 3.55 -5.03
CA PHE A 66 -9.21 3.42 -3.59
C PHE A 66 -8.70 4.74 -3.02
N ARG A 67 -9.41 5.34 -2.07
CA ARG A 67 -9.05 6.59 -1.41
C ARG A 67 -8.87 6.34 0.08
N PHE A 68 -7.64 6.48 0.56
CA PHE A 68 -7.32 6.27 1.98
C PHE A 68 -7.61 7.57 2.72
N ARG A 69 -8.61 7.54 3.59
CA ARG A 69 -9.15 8.73 4.26
C ARG A 69 -8.50 9.00 5.59
N ASN A 70 -8.16 7.94 6.33
CA ASN A 70 -7.63 8.03 7.68
C ASN A 70 -6.60 6.92 7.94
N LEU A 71 -5.66 7.21 8.83
CA LEU A 71 -4.73 6.20 9.35
C LEU A 71 -5.51 5.20 10.22
N LEU A 72 -5.24 3.92 9.99
CA LEU A 72 -5.83 2.79 10.71
C LEU A 72 -4.82 2.23 11.72
N GLY A 73 -5.21 2.21 12.99
CA GLY A 73 -4.45 1.53 14.06
C GLY A 73 -4.70 0.03 14.10
N ALA A 74 -3.94 -0.69 14.92
CA ALA A 74 -4.17 -2.10 15.19
C ALA A 74 -5.48 -2.31 15.97
N GLU A 75 -6.07 -3.49 15.79
CA GLU A 75 -7.18 -4.03 16.59
C GLU A 75 -8.47 -3.20 16.56
N ILE A 76 -8.60 -2.28 15.61
CA ILE A 76 -9.85 -1.57 15.33
C ILE A 76 -10.76 -2.50 14.52
N PRO A 77 -11.96 -2.88 15.02
CA PRO A 77 -12.91 -3.69 14.26
C PRO A 77 -13.44 -2.90 13.06
N LEU A 78 -13.31 -3.50 11.88
CA LEU A 78 -13.71 -2.91 10.61
C LEU A 78 -14.99 -3.54 10.08
N GLU A 79 -15.88 -2.66 9.61
CA GLU A 79 -17.08 -2.97 8.87
C GLU A 79 -16.92 -2.52 7.41
N PHE A 80 -17.53 -3.29 6.50
CA PHE A 80 -17.58 -2.97 5.09
C PHE A 80 -19.01 -2.62 4.72
N ARG A 81 -19.22 -1.43 4.18
CA ARG A 81 -20.55 -0.92 3.79
C ARG A 81 -20.55 -0.74 2.28
N GLU A 82 -21.50 -1.39 1.61
CA GLU A 82 -21.78 -1.11 0.19
C GLU A 82 -22.82 0.00 0.10
N THR A 83 -22.43 1.15 -0.43
CA THR A 83 -23.30 2.32 -0.59
C THR A 83 -23.75 2.37 -2.06
N GLY A 84 -24.84 1.65 -2.37
CA GLY A 84 -25.24 1.38 -3.75
C GLY A 84 -24.39 0.29 -4.40
N GLU A 85 -24.41 0.18 -5.73
CA GLU A 85 -23.68 -0.89 -6.45
C GLU A 85 -22.19 -0.57 -6.66
N ASP A 86 -21.84 0.72 -6.67
CA ASP A 86 -20.55 1.21 -7.18
C ASP A 86 -19.58 1.67 -6.07
N THR A 87 -20.01 1.71 -4.81
CA THR A 87 -19.18 2.25 -3.71
C THR A 87 -19.06 1.28 -2.53
N ILE A 88 -17.85 1.12 -2.02
CA ILE A 88 -17.54 0.38 -0.80
C ILE A 88 -16.83 1.32 0.18
N GLU A 89 -17.26 1.32 1.43
CA GLU A 89 -16.58 2.01 2.52
C GLU A 89 -16.06 1.00 3.55
N VAL A 90 -14.84 1.20 4.03
CA VAL A 90 -14.27 0.49 5.17
C VAL A 90 -14.20 1.45 6.35
N CYS A 91 -14.93 1.14 7.41
CA CYS A 91 -15.13 2.05 8.54
C CYS A 91 -15.16 1.31 9.88
N ASP A 92 -15.00 2.03 10.98
CA ASP A 92 -15.23 1.49 12.33
C ASP A 92 -16.68 1.66 12.80
N GLU A 93 -17.00 1.10 13.97
CA GLU A 93 -18.32 1.22 14.61
C GLU A 93 -18.73 2.68 14.87
N ALA A 94 -17.78 3.59 15.07
CA ALA A 94 -18.03 5.02 15.25
C ALA A 94 -18.32 5.75 13.92
N GLY A 95 -18.24 5.04 12.79
CA GLY A 95 -18.50 5.58 11.45
C GLY A 95 -17.31 6.33 10.85
N LYS A 96 -16.11 6.23 11.44
CA LYS A 96 -14.91 6.81 10.83
C LYS A 96 -14.49 5.95 9.65
N VAL A 97 -14.43 6.58 8.47
CA VAL A 97 -14.05 5.92 7.22
C VAL A 97 -12.52 5.91 7.06
N TYR A 98 -11.94 4.74 6.81
CA TYR A 98 -10.51 4.55 6.57
C TYR A 98 -10.19 4.43 5.09
N LEU A 99 -11.09 3.77 4.34
CA LEU A 99 -10.94 3.54 2.90
C LEU A 99 -12.29 3.70 2.23
N GLU A 100 -12.32 4.47 1.15
CA GLU A 100 -13.44 4.52 0.20
C GLU A 100 -13.00 3.91 -1.12
N VAL A 101 -13.88 3.14 -1.74
CA VAL A 101 -13.62 2.49 -3.02
C VAL A 101 -14.78 2.78 -3.96
N SER A 102 -14.47 3.40 -5.10
CA SER A 102 -15.41 3.48 -6.22
C SER A 102 -15.04 2.44 -7.26
N ARG A 103 -16.01 1.68 -7.75
CA ARG A 103 -15.81 0.63 -8.75
C ARG A 103 -16.82 0.72 -9.89
N SER A 104 -16.45 0.23 -11.07
CA SER A 104 -17.37 0.07 -12.20
C SER A 104 -16.86 -0.94 -13.23
N GLY A 105 -17.74 -1.38 -14.12
CA GLY A 105 -17.45 -2.34 -15.17
C GLY A 105 -17.54 -3.80 -14.69
N ALA A 106 -17.05 -4.72 -15.52
CA ALA A 106 -17.11 -6.14 -15.20
C ALA A 106 -16.29 -6.48 -13.94
N VAL A 107 -16.73 -7.48 -13.19
CA VAL A 107 -16.07 -7.90 -11.93
C VAL A 107 -15.48 -9.30 -12.11
N ILE A 108 -14.16 -9.39 -11.92
CA ILE A 108 -13.43 -10.65 -11.83
C ILE A 108 -13.56 -11.17 -10.40
N ARG A 109 -14.04 -12.42 -10.26
CA ARG A 109 -14.18 -13.12 -8.98
C ARG A 109 -13.33 -14.40 -8.89
N ASP A 110 -12.52 -14.66 -9.91
CA ASP A 110 -11.59 -15.79 -9.89
C ASP A 110 -10.52 -15.54 -8.81
N GLU A 111 -10.46 -16.44 -7.83
CA GLU A 111 -9.59 -16.28 -6.66
C GLU A 111 -8.11 -16.30 -7.02
N GLN A 112 -7.72 -17.08 -8.04
CA GLN A 112 -6.33 -17.19 -8.47
C GLN A 112 -5.90 -15.89 -9.14
N VAL A 113 -6.73 -15.35 -10.04
CA VAL A 113 -6.49 -14.06 -10.69
C VAL A 113 -6.40 -12.92 -9.66
N ILE A 114 -7.29 -12.89 -8.67
CA ILE A 114 -7.25 -11.88 -7.60
C ILE A 114 -5.98 -12.03 -6.77
N ASP A 115 -5.57 -13.25 -6.40
CA ASP A 115 -4.36 -13.48 -5.62
C ASP A 115 -3.11 -13.03 -6.38
N ASP A 116 -2.99 -13.43 -7.64
CA ASP A 116 -1.84 -13.10 -8.49
C ASP A 116 -1.75 -11.59 -8.71
N PHE A 117 -2.88 -10.93 -9.01
CA PHE A 117 -2.92 -9.47 -9.14
C PHE A 117 -2.56 -8.77 -7.84
N THR A 118 -3.11 -9.22 -6.72
CA THR A 118 -2.82 -8.62 -5.42
C THR A 118 -1.33 -8.74 -5.08
N ARG A 119 -0.71 -9.91 -5.31
CA ARG A 119 0.72 -10.10 -5.09
C ARG A 119 1.57 -9.20 -5.97
N ALA A 120 1.27 -9.11 -7.26
CA ALA A 120 1.98 -8.23 -8.19
C ALA A 120 1.86 -6.76 -7.76
N TYR A 121 0.65 -6.34 -7.38
CA TYR A 121 0.36 -5.00 -6.88
C TYR A 121 1.16 -4.63 -5.62
N VAL A 122 1.11 -5.52 -4.62
CA VAL A 122 1.72 -5.33 -3.32
C VAL A 122 3.26 -5.37 -3.42
N ALA A 123 3.82 -6.29 -4.20
CA ALA A 123 5.26 -6.38 -4.42
C ALA A 123 5.85 -5.14 -5.14
N ALA A 124 5.05 -4.48 -5.99
CA ALA A 124 5.47 -3.22 -6.61
C ALA A 124 5.50 -2.04 -5.62
N SER A 125 4.68 -2.06 -4.56
CA SER A 125 4.69 -1.00 -3.53
C SER A 125 6.03 -0.92 -2.77
N GLY A 126 6.55 -2.05 -2.29
CA GLY A 126 7.79 -2.05 -1.49
C GLY A 126 9.07 -1.78 -2.28
N LYS A 127 9.01 -1.74 -3.62
CA LYS A 127 10.16 -1.41 -4.48
C LYS A 127 10.35 0.09 -4.71
N ASN A 128 9.38 0.92 -4.30
CA ASN A 128 9.38 2.35 -4.62
C ASN A 128 10.52 3.12 -3.92
N PHE A 129 10.93 2.74 -2.71
CA PHE A 129 12.10 3.31 -2.05
C PHE A 129 13.18 2.22 -1.86
N PRO A 130 14.47 2.51 -2.12
CA PRO A 130 15.00 3.79 -2.57
C PRO A 130 14.90 4.02 -4.10
N HIS A 131 14.62 2.99 -4.88
CA HIS A 131 14.90 2.99 -6.33
C HIS A 131 14.10 4.00 -7.16
N THR A 132 12.88 4.36 -6.76
CA THR A 132 12.02 5.33 -7.49
C THR A 132 11.97 6.67 -6.77
N LEU A 133 11.69 6.66 -5.46
CA LEU A 133 11.47 7.89 -4.70
C LEU A 133 12.76 8.67 -4.44
N LYS A 134 13.92 8.03 -4.23
CA LYS A 134 15.19 8.78 -4.03
C LYS A 134 15.57 9.57 -5.28
N PRO A 135 15.70 8.97 -6.49
CA PRO A 135 16.06 9.73 -7.68
C PRO A 135 15.07 10.86 -8.00
N LEU A 136 13.79 10.63 -7.76
CA LEU A 136 12.74 11.62 -7.97
C LEU A 136 12.86 12.82 -7.00
N MET A 137 13.13 12.55 -5.73
CA MET A 137 13.39 13.58 -4.73
C MET A 137 14.68 14.36 -5.03
N GLU A 138 15.75 13.65 -5.40
CA GLU A 138 17.06 14.21 -5.78
C GLU A 138 16.95 15.17 -6.97
N SER A 139 16.19 14.81 -8.02
CA SER A 139 15.99 15.68 -9.18
C SER A 139 15.19 16.96 -8.87
N HIS A 140 14.42 16.97 -7.77
CA HIS A 140 13.66 18.12 -7.30
C HIS A 140 14.36 18.88 -6.16
N GLY A 141 15.60 18.49 -5.79
CA GLY A 141 16.37 19.16 -4.74
C GLY A 141 15.76 19.04 -3.33
N VAL A 142 14.90 18.04 -3.10
CA VAL A 142 14.23 17.81 -1.82
C VAL A 142 14.48 16.40 -1.31
N MET A 143 14.38 16.16 -0.01
CA MET A 143 14.42 14.83 0.60
C MET A 143 13.41 14.71 1.75
N PHE A 144 13.15 13.47 2.18
CA PHE A 144 12.50 13.23 3.46
C PHE A 144 13.24 13.93 4.60
N ASN A 145 12.51 14.38 5.60
CA ASN A 145 13.12 14.76 6.87
C ASN A 145 13.40 13.48 7.69
N PRO A 146 14.67 13.11 7.95
CA PRO A 146 15.02 11.93 8.73
C PRO A 146 14.43 11.94 10.14
N ASP A 147 14.25 13.13 10.74
CA ASP A 147 13.75 13.25 12.11
C ASP A 147 12.24 12.95 12.20
N ARG A 148 11.51 13.22 11.10
CA ARG A 148 10.05 13.07 10.99
C ARG A 148 9.65 12.76 9.55
N PRO A 149 9.97 11.56 9.03
CA PRO A 149 9.54 11.19 7.69
C PRO A 149 8.02 11.05 7.67
N MET A 150 7.37 11.71 6.71
CA MET A 150 5.93 11.57 6.51
C MET A 150 5.66 11.21 5.06
N VAL A 151 5.24 9.97 4.85
CA VAL A 151 4.75 9.45 3.58
C VAL A 151 3.38 8.88 3.86
N MET A 152 2.38 9.37 3.14
CA MET A 152 1.00 8.92 3.26
C MET A 152 0.54 8.40 1.91
N TYR A 153 -0.10 7.24 1.92
CA TYR A 153 -0.78 6.73 0.74
C TYR A 153 -2.10 7.47 0.59
N GLU A 154 -2.25 8.27 -0.46
CA GLU A 154 -3.46 9.08 -0.67
C GLU A 154 -4.52 8.26 -1.39
N SER A 155 -4.17 7.71 -2.54
CA SER A 155 -5.10 6.93 -3.35
C SER A 155 -4.38 6.04 -4.35
N MET A 156 -5.12 5.09 -4.91
CA MET A 156 -4.71 4.32 -6.06
C MET A 156 -5.88 4.08 -7.01
N SER A 157 -5.57 3.78 -8.27
CA SER A 157 -6.56 3.34 -9.24
C SER A 157 -6.09 2.12 -10.01
N VAL A 158 -7.04 1.27 -10.41
CA VAL A 158 -6.87 0.14 -11.32
C VAL A 158 -7.79 0.38 -12.51
N ALA A 159 -7.26 0.21 -13.72
CA ALA A 159 -8.03 0.12 -14.94
C ALA A 159 -7.59 -1.14 -15.69
N LEU A 160 -8.45 -2.14 -15.78
CA LEU A 160 -8.19 -3.40 -16.46
C LEU A 160 -8.78 -3.38 -17.87
N LYS A 161 -8.06 -4.01 -18.79
CA LYS A 161 -8.61 -4.44 -20.08
C LYS A 161 -9.08 -5.87 -19.90
N LYS A 162 -10.21 -6.21 -20.52
CA LYS A 162 -10.74 -7.57 -20.51
C LYS A 162 -9.67 -8.57 -20.97
N SER A 163 -9.31 -9.48 -20.08
CA SER A 163 -8.32 -10.53 -20.35
C SER A 163 -8.71 -11.77 -19.57
N ASP A 164 -8.76 -12.91 -20.26
CA ASP A 164 -9.21 -14.18 -19.68
C ASP A 164 -8.07 -14.91 -18.95
N ASN A 165 -6.83 -14.40 -19.00
CA ASN A 165 -5.68 -15.01 -18.33
C ASN A 165 -4.64 -13.95 -17.90
N LEU A 166 -4.63 -13.64 -16.60
CA LEU A 166 -3.73 -12.66 -16.01
C LEU A 166 -2.59 -13.38 -15.29
N GLN A 167 -1.37 -13.25 -15.81
CA GLN A 167 -0.14 -13.41 -15.03
C GLN A 167 0.44 -12.00 -14.85
N PRO A 168 -0.09 -11.23 -13.90
CA PRO A 168 0.15 -9.81 -13.83
C PRO A 168 1.57 -9.52 -13.35
N GLU A 169 2.24 -8.64 -14.08
CA GLU A 169 3.44 -7.94 -13.63
C GLU A 169 3.18 -6.44 -13.71
N LEU A 170 3.66 -5.67 -12.72
CA LEU A 170 3.60 -4.22 -12.76
C LEU A 170 4.93 -3.64 -13.17
N GLU A 171 4.93 -2.96 -14.32
CA GLU A 171 6.07 -2.22 -14.83
C GLU A 171 5.86 -0.72 -14.60
N LEU A 172 6.82 -0.07 -13.94
CA LEU A 172 6.76 1.38 -13.73
C LEU A 172 6.91 2.09 -15.09
N ASN A 173 5.86 2.82 -15.49
CA ASN A 173 5.83 3.60 -16.72
C ASN A 173 6.29 5.04 -16.48
N LYS A 174 5.74 5.69 -15.45
CA LYS A 174 6.04 7.09 -15.14
C LYS A 174 6.05 7.32 -13.62
N ALA A 175 6.98 8.16 -13.17
CA ALA A 175 7.01 8.70 -11.82
C ALA A 175 7.13 10.23 -11.90
N ASP A 176 6.33 10.94 -11.09
CA ASP A 176 6.27 12.39 -11.06
C ASP A 176 6.19 12.89 -9.61
N LEU A 177 6.78 14.04 -9.31
CA LEU A 177 6.77 14.67 -7.99
C LEU A 177 6.49 16.17 -8.13
N GLU A 178 5.35 16.60 -7.62
CA GLU A 178 5.01 18.01 -7.52
C GLU A 178 5.37 18.50 -6.11
N VAL A 179 6.27 19.47 -5.99
CA VAL A 179 6.70 20.03 -4.70
C VAL A 179 6.03 21.37 -4.41
N ALA A 180 5.43 21.49 -3.22
CA ALA A 180 4.83 22.71 -2.71
C ALA A 180 5.33 22.99 -1.28
N GLY A 181 6.45 23.70 -1.17
CA GLY A 181 7.11 24.00 0.11
C GLY A 181 7.57 22.73 0.81
N LYS A 182 7.04 22.43 2.01
CA LYS A 182 7.37 21.22 2.78
C LYS A 182 6.50 20.00 2.43
N ARG A 183 5.69 20.09 1.37
CA ARG A 183 4.80 19.01 0.91
C ARG A 183 5.18 18.62 -0.51
N GLY A 184 4.97 17.35 -0.85
CA GLY A 184 5.13 16.87 -2.21
C GLY A 184 4.04 15.86 -2.56
N ASN A 185 3.57 15.87 -3.79
CA ASN A 185 2.64 14.87 -4.31
C ASN A 185 3.38 14.00 -5.32
N VAL A 186 3.49 12.71 -5.04
CA VAL A 186 4.09 11.75 -5.98
C VAL A 186 2.97 11.01 -6.71
N THR A 187 3.08 10.92 -8.02
CA THR A 187 2.26 10.03 -8.85
C THR A 187 3.15 8.97 -9.48
N LEU A 188 2.84 7.70 -9.24
CA LEU A 188 3.48 6.55 -9.87
C LEU A 188 2.47 5.84 -10.75
N SER A 189 2.74 5.79 -12.05
CA SER A 189 1.90 5.11 -13.05
C SER A 189 2.60 3.86 -13.53
N TYR A 190 1.87 2.75 -13.55
CA TYR A 190 2.35 1.43 -13.92
C TYR A 190 1.51 0.86 -15.05
N HIS A 191 2.15 0.12 -15.94
CA HIS A 191 1.44 -0.79 -16.83
C HIS A 191 1.27 -2.14 -16.13
N LEU A 192 0.04 -2.67 -16.18
CA LEU A 192 -0.23 -4.05 -15.85
C LEU A 192 0.06 -4.90 -17.09
N MET A 193 1.08 -5.74 -17.00
CA MET A 193 1.55 -6.59 -18.08
C MET A 193 1.11 -8.03 -17.86
N SER A 194 0.71 -8.72 -18.92
CA SER A 194 0.48 -10.18 -18.92
C SER A 194 0.88 -10.72 -20.29
N GLY A 195 1.72 -11.76 -20.32
CA GLY A 195 2.20 -12.35 -21.58
C GLY A 195 2.88 -11.35 -22.52
N GLY A 196 3.60 -10.35 -21.97
CA GLY A 196 4.28 -9.30 -22.74
C GLY A 196 3.37 -8.20 -23.30
N SER A 197 2.09 -8.19 -22.96
CA SER A 197 1.13 -7.16 -23.40
C SER A 197 0.55 -6.38 -22.22
N SER A 198 0.31 -5.08 -22.42
CA SER A 198 -0.37 -4.25 -21.40
C SER A 198 -1.86 -4.57 -21.36
N VAL A 199 -2.27 -5.21 -20.28
CA VAL A 199 -3.64 -5.62 -19.95
C VAL A 199 -4.33 -4.68 -18.95
N GLY A 200 -3.68 -3.57 -18.60
CA GLY A 200 -4.27 -2.56 -17.74
C GLY A 200 -3.26 -1.53 -17.27
N GLU A 201 -3.73 -0.67 -16.37
CA GLU A 201 -2.97 0.41 -15.77
C GLU A 201 -3.26 0.47 -14.27
N VAL A 202 -2.22 0.81 -13.51
CA VAL A 202 -2.32 1.09 -12.07
C VAL A 202 -1.69 2.45 -11.81
N SER A 203 -2.37 3.30 -11.05
CA SER A 203 -1.80 4.55 -10.56
C SER A 203 -1.77 4.56 -9.04
N LYS A 204 -0.69 5.10 -8.47
CA LYS A 204 -0.48 5.26 -7.03
C LYS A 204 -0.17 6.72 -6.74
N ARG A 205 -0.89 7.33 -5.81
CA ARG A 205 -0.66 8.70 -5.34
C ARG A 205 -0.20 8.69 -3.90
N LEU A 206 0.96 9.30 -3.66
CA LEU A 206 1.55 9.44 -2.33
C LEU A 206 1.63 10.93 -1.98
N MET A 207 1.32 11.27 -0.74
CA MET A 207 1.62 12.58 -0.18
C MET A 207 2.87 12.48 0.69
N LEU A 208 3.87 13.28 0.36
CA LEU A 208 5.06 13.50 1.14
C LEU A 208 4.87 14.76 1.98
N GLY A 209 5.34 14.73 3.22
CA GLY A 209 5.39 15.96 4.00
C GLY A 209 6.55 16.03 4.96
N GLY A 210 6.78 17.26 5.42
CA GLY A 210 8.02 17.58 6.13
C GLY A 210 9.24 17.53 5.21
N LEU A 211 9.07 17.72 3.89
CA LEU A 211 10.20 17.76 2.96
C LEU A 211 11.19 18.86 3.36
N ARG A 212 12.47 18.57 3.15
CA ARG A 212 13.57 19.50 3.36
C ARG A 212 14.52 19.48 2.16
N GLU A 213 15.46 20.41 2.12
CA GLU A 213 16.50 20.47 1.09
C GLU A 213 17.31 19.17 1.02
N TYR A 214 17.62 18.73 -0.20
CA TYR A 214 18.35 17.50 -0.42
C TYR A 214 19.79 17.60 0.11
N CYS A 215 20.17 16.61 0.92
CA CYS A 215 21.53 16.42 1.41
C CYS A 215 21.96 14.98 1.09
N PRO A 216 22.96 14.78 0.22
CA PRO A 216 23.42 13.45 -0.19
C PRO A 216 23.81 12.56 0.99
N GLU A 217 24.53 13.11 1.98
CA GLU A 217 25.00 12.38 3.16
C GLU A 217 23.83 11.93 4.02
N ALA A 218 22.87 12.82 4.27
CA ALA A 218 21.69 12.47 5.06
C ALA A 218 20.78 11.48 4.32
N MET A 219 20.64 11.60 3.00
CA MET A 219 19.88 10.63 2.20
C MET A 219 20.56 9.26 2.22
N ALA A 220 21.89 9.20 2.15
CA ALA A 220 22.64 7.96 2.28
C ALA A 220 22.34 7.26 3.63
N GLY A 221 22.29 8.02 4.73
CA GLY A 221 21.90 7.49 6.04
C GLY A 221 20.46 6.92 6.07
N ILE A 222 19.50 7.56 5.41
CA ILE A 222 18.12 7.01 5.29
C ILE A 222 18.14 5.69 4.50
N VAL A 223 18.90 5.64 3.42
CA VAL A 223 19.00 4.44 2.56
C VAL A 223 19.68 3.29 3.31
N GLU A 224 20.75 3.57 4.05
CA GLU A 224 21.43 2.59 4.88
C GLU A 224 20.48 2.02 5.95
N GLU A 225 19.75 2.90 6.65
CA GLU A 225 18.77 2.48 7.64
C GLU A 225 17.66 1.61 7.04
N PHE A 226 17.14 1.98 5.86
CA PHE A 226 16.16 1.17 5.15
C PHE A 226 16.70 -0.24 4.85
N TYR A 227 17.92 -0.36 4.33
CA TYR A 227 18.51 -1.68 4.07
C TYR A 227 18.81 -2.47 5.34
N ARG A 228 19.17 -1.80 6.45
CA ARG A 228 19.32 -2.43 7.76
C ARG A 228 18.00 -3.03 8.24
N LEU A 229 16.90 -2.27 8.15
CA LEU A 229 15.56 -2.75 8.49
C LEU A 229 15.11 -3.90 7.58
N LYS A 230 15.36 -3.80 6.28
CA LYS A 230 15.09 -4.85 5.30
C LYS A 230 15.86 -6.14 5.60
N ALA A 231 17.15 -6.05 5.91
CA ALA A 231 17.97 -7.20 6.28
C ALA A 231 17.56 -7.82 7.62
N ARG A 232 17.00 -7.02 8.54
CA ARG A 232 16.45 -7.50 9.82
C ARG A 232 15.17 -8.33 9.63
N GLY A 233 14.36 -8.05 8.61
CA GLY A 233 13.14 -8.79 8.34
C GLY A 233 12.07 -8.60 9.43
N THR A 234 11.31 -9.66 9.69
CA THR A 234 10.24 -9.73 10.71
C THR A 234 10.72 -10.02 12.14
N ARG A 235 12.02 -10.05 12.42
CA ARG A 235 12.60 -10.46 13.73
C ARG A 235 12.27 -9.57 14.95
N LEU A 236 11.37 -8.59 14.83
CA LEU A 236 10.82 -7.83 15.96
C LEU A 236 9.70 -8.65 16.62
N GLY A 237 9.89 -9.02 17.90
CA GLY A 237 8.85 -9.67 18.72
C GLY A 237 8.96 -11.20 18.85
N MET A 238 10.01 -11.83 18.33
CA MET A 238 10.30 -13.27 18.52
C MET A 238 11.41 -13.55 19.54
N GLU A 239 11.89 -12.54 20.28
CA GLU A 239 12.98 -12.71 21.27
C GLU A 239 12.51 -13.15 22.66
N ASN A 240 11.22 -13.43 22.87
CA ASN A 240 10.69 -13.96 24.14
C ASN A 240 9.72 -15.13 23.91
N ALA A 241 10.18 -16.17 23.21
CA ALA A 241 9.50 -17.46 23.16
C ALA A 241 10.54 -18.57 23.23
N ASP A 242 11.23 -18.65 24.37
CA ASP A 242 11.88 -19.85 24.90
C ASP A 242 11.52 -19.97 26.40
#